data_AF-A0A5B7JAD5-F1
#
_entry.id   AF-A0A5B7JAD5-F1
#
_cell.length_a   1.000
_cell.length_b   1.000
_cell.length_c   1.000
_cell.angle_alpha   90.00
_cell.angle_beta   90.00
_cell.angle_gamma   90.00
#
_symmetry.space_group_name_H-M   'P 1'
#
loop_
_entity.id
_entity.type
_entity.pdbx_description
1 polymer ?
#
loop_
_entity_poly.entity_id
_entity_poly.type
_entity_poly.pdbx_seq_one_letter_code
_entity_poly.pdbx_strand_id
1 'polypeptide(L)'
;MEWQPNKEECDLRATQRKQEVAFRYNQHARSLLALTVNDQVHLQNSRTKRWDQAGTVTAYHEPCQYDVSLPRGHVLCRNCHFLCPDITPVDS
;
A
#
# COMPACT_ATOMS: atom_id res chain seq x y z
N MET A 1 -7.57 -45.33 -13.18
CA MET A 1 -7.24 -43.91 -12.92
C MET A 1 -8.35 -43.09 -13.51
N GLU A 2 -8.89 -42.12 -12.78
CA GLU A 2 -9.31 -40.80 -13.26
C GLU A 2 -10.11 -40.13 -12.13
N TRP A 3 -9.37 -39.47 -11.23
CA TRP A 3 -9.95 -38.51 -10.30
C TRP A 3 -9.61 -37.13 -10.87
N GLN A 4 -10.49 -36.59 -11.70
CA GLN A 4 -10.43 -35.20 -12.14
C GLN A 4 -11.61 -34.47 -11.49
N PRO A 5 -11.48 -33.99 -10.24
CA PRO A 5 -12.47 -33.06 -9.72
C PRO A 5 -12.41 -31.83 -10.62
N ASN A 6 -13.57 -31.52 -11.21
CA ASN A 6 -13.78 -30.46 -12.16
C ASN A 6 -12.99 -29.19 -11.76
N LYS A 7 -11.89 -28.92 -12.47
CA LYS A 7 -10.88 -27.90 -12.12
C LYS A 7 -11.55 -26.53 -11.95
N GLU A 8 -12.54 -26.27 -12.79
CA GLU A 8 -13.37 -25.07 -12.80
C GLU A 8 -14.14 -24.88 -11.49
N GLU A 9 -14.66 -25.96 -10.90
CA GLU A 9 -15.42 -25.89 -9.65
C GLU A 9 -14.50 -25.65 -8.44
N CYS A 10 -13.28 -26.19 -8.48
CA CYS A 10 -12.26 -25.85 -7.50
C CYS A 10 -11.83 -24.38 -7.60
N ASP A 11 -11.64 -23.87 -8.82
CA ASP A 11 -11.25 -22.48 -9.07
C ASP A 11 -12.34 -21.47 -8.66
N LEU A 12 -13.61 -21.82 -8.91
CA LEU A 12 -14.77 -21.04 -8.46
C LEU A 12 -14.83 -20.96 -6.93
N ARG A 13 -14.72 -22.11 -6.24
CA ARG A 13 -14.72 -22.17 -4.77
C ARG A 13 -13.54 -21.40 -4.17
N ALA A 14 -12.37 -21.46 -4.80
CA ALA A 14 -11.20 -20.70 -4.38
C ALA A 14 -11.41 -19.20 -4.54
N THR A 15 -12.03 -18.76 -5.63
CA THR A 15 -12.35 -17.35 -5.89
C THR A 15 -13.37 -16.81 -4.90
N GLN A 16 -14.44 -17.56 -4.64
CA GLN A 16 -15.47 -17.20 -3.65
C GLN A 16 -14.87 -17.03 -2.25
N ARG A 17 -14.00 -17.97 -1.82
CA ARG A 17 -13.29 -17.86 -0.54
C ARG A 17 -12.40 -16.62 -0.47
N LYS A 18 -11.67 -16.31 -1.54
CA LYS A 18 -10.84 -15.08 -1.60
C LYS A 18 -11.69 -13.83 -1.47
N GLN A 19 -12.84 -13.76 -2.13
CA GLN A 19 -13.76 -12.63 -2.05
C GLN A 19 -14.38 -12.47 -0.66
N GLU A 20 -14.83 -13.56 -0.03
CA GLU A 20 -15.41 -13.52 1.32
C GLU A 20 -14.37 -13.05 2.36
N VAL A 21 -13.14 -13.54 2.24
CA VAL A 21 -12.01 -13.11 3.06
C VAL A 21 -11.70 -11.62 2.83
N ALA A 22 -11.62 -11.18 1.57
CA ALA A 22 -11.39 -9.78 1.24
C ALA A 22 -12.51 -8.88 1.79
N PHE A 23 -13.77 -9.27 1.66
CA PHE A 23 -14.91 -8.55 2.22
C PHE A 23 -14.81 -8.41 3.75
N ARG A 24 -14.53 -9.52 4.46
CA ARG A 24 -14.35 -9.50 5.92
C ARG A 24 -13.19 -8.63 6.37
N TYR A 25 -12.09 -8.57 5.65
CA TYR A 25 -10.99 -7.68 6.02
C TYR A 25 -11.27 -6.21 5.63
N ASN A 26 -11.91 -5.99 4.48
CA ASN A 26 -12.22 -4.65 3.99
C ASN A 26 -13.38 -3.98 4.75
N GLN A 27 -14.24 -4.73 5.45
CA GLN A 27 -15.40 -4.17 6.17
C GLN A 27 -15.04 -3.09 7.21
N HIS A 28 -13.83 -3.15 7.77
CA HIS A 28 -13.30 -2.19 8.73
C HIS A 28 -12.10 -1.40 8.18
N ALA A 29 -11.76 -1.60 6.91
CA ALA A 29 -10.68 -0.86 6.26
C ALA A 29 -11.09 0.61 6.15
N ARG A 30 -10.21 1.51 6.60
CA ARG A 30 -10.37 2.94 6.36
C ARG A 30 -9.81 3.27 4.98
N SER A 31 -10.44 4.22 4.29
CA SER A 31 -9.86 4.81 3.08
C SER A 31 -8.49 5.38 3.44
N LEU A 32 -7.46 4.75 2.90
CA LEU A 32 -6.10 5.27 2.98
C LEU A 32 -6.02 6.52 2.10
N LEU A 33 -5.32 7.55 2.58
CA LEU A 33 -4.94 8.68 1.74
C LEU A 33 -4.14 8.13 0.56
N ALA A 34 -4.72 8.20 -0.62
CA ALA A 34 -4.06 7.79 -1.85
C ALA A 34 -2.99 8.82 -2.16
N LEU A 35 -1.74 8.51 -1.80
CA LEU A 35 -0.59 9.35 -2.15
C LEU A 35 -0.36 9.28 -3.66
N THR A 36 -0.15 10.43 -4.28
CA THR A 36 0.20 10.54 -5.70
C THR A 36 1.72 10.61 -5.89
N VAL A 37 2.17 10.20 -7.07
CA VAL A 37 3.57 10.41 -7.47
C VAL A 37 3.86 11.91 -7.47
N ASN A 38 5.01 12.27 -6.90
CA ASN A 38 5.48 13.63 -6.58
C ASN A 38 4.94 14.26 -5.29
N ASP A 39 4.10 13.57 -4.51
CA ASP A 39 3.70 14.05 -3.18
C ASP A 39 4.91 14.15 -2.25
N GLN A 40 4.99 15.25 -1.50
CA GLN A 40 5.92 15.38 -0.38
C GLN A 40 5.34 14.65 0.83
N VAL A 41 6.14 13.76 1.40
CA VAL A 41 5.74 12.94 2.53
C VAL A 41 6.82 12.93 3.60
N HIS A 42 6.39 12.96 4.86
CA HIS A 42 7.22 12.57 5.98
C HIS A 42 7.19 11.04 6.12
N LEU A 43 8.35 10.47 6.45
CA LEU A 43 8.52 9.05 6.70
C LEU A 43 8.86 8.80 8.15
N GLN A 44 8.25 7.76 8.72
CA GLN A 44 8.69 7.27 10.01
C GLN A 44 10.03 6.54 9.89
N ASN A 45 11.01 7.04 10.63
CA ASN A 45 12.33 6.44 10.71
C ASN A 45 12.25 5.10 11.48
N SER A 46 12.65 4.02 10.80
CA SER A 46 12.56 2.66 11.35
C SER A 46 13.33 2.46 12.66
N ARG A 47 14.44 3.19 12.86
CA ARG A 47 15.32 3.10 14.03
C ARG A 47 14.84 3.98 15.19
N THR A 48 14.50 5.23 14.91
CA THR A 48 14.14 6.21 15.96
C THR A 48 12.64 6.28 16.23
N LYS A 49 11.82 5.71 15.35
CA LYS A 49 10.34 5.80 15.33
C LYS A 49 9.78 7.21 15.19
N ARG A 50 10.63 8.19 14.88
CA ARG A 50 10.24 9.59 14.67
C ARG A 50 9.88 9.83 13.21
N TRP A 51 9.03 10.81 12.96
CA TRP A 51 8.71 11.34 11.63
C TRP A 51 9.72 12.42 11.23
N ASP A 52 11.00 12.03 11.19
CA ASP A 52 12.13 12.96 11.01
C ASP A 52 12.74 12.92 9.60
N GLN A 53 12.23 12.05 8.74
CA GLN A 53 12.66 11.95 7.34
C GLN A 53 11.58 12.56 6.45
N ALA A 54 11.99 13.32 5.45
CA ALA A 54 11.12 13.84 4.40
C ALA A 54 11.60 13.29 3.06
N GLY A 55 10.67 13.06 2.14
CA GLY A 55 10.96 12.58 0.81
C GLY A 55 9.79 12.74 -0.13
N THR A 56 10.01 12.37 -1.38
CA THR A 56 9.03 12.52 -2.46
C THR A 56 8.60 11.15 -2.97
N VAL A 57 7.30 10.93 -3.08
CA VAL A 57 6.77 9.67 -3.64
C VAL A 57 7.17 9.56 -5.10
N THR A 58 7.81 8.47 -5.50
CA THR A 58 8.25 8.21 -6.88
C THR A 58 7.44 7.13 -7.57
N ALA A 59 6.92 6.16 -6.81
CA ALA A 59 6.10 5.08 -7.35
C ALA A 59 5.14 4.52 -6.30
N TYR A 60 4.07 3.88 -6.79
CA TYR A 60 3.10 3.14 -6.00
C TYR A 60 3.06 1.67 -6.47
N HIS A 61 2.98 0.76 -5.51
CA HIS A 61 2.89 -0.68 -5.67
C HIS A 61 1.73 -1.24 -4.84
N GLU A 62 0.95 -2.14 -5.42
CA GLU A 62 -0.11 -2.82 -4.69
C GLU A 62 0.41 -4.00 -3.85
N PRO A 63 -0.11 -4.20 -2.62
CA PRO A 63 -1.01 -3.31 -1.89
C PRO A 63 -0.28 -2.28 -1.01
N CYS A 64 -0.66 -1.00 -1.15
CA CYS A 64 -0.34 0.09 -0.20
C CYS A 64 1.16 0.31 0.07
N GLN A 65 2.02 0.00 -0.90
CA GLN A 65 3.47 0.13 -0.81
C GLN A 65 3.93 1.24 -1.76
N TYR A 66 4.84 2.08 -1.30
CA TYR A 66 5.29 3.26 -2.03
C TYR A 66 6.80 3.32 -2.04
N ASP A 67 7.36 3.75 -3.16
CA ASP A 67 8.74 4.15 -3.24
C ASP A 67 8.85 5.65 -2.99
N VAL A 68 9.76 6.02 -2.10
CA VAL A 68 9.97 7.40 -1.68
C VAL A 68 11.44 7.75 -1.83
N SER A 69 11.72 8.77 -2.65
CA SER A 69 13.05 9.33 -2.82
C SER A 69 13.39 10.29 -1.69
N LEU A 70 14.47 10.01 -0.98
CA LEU A 70 15.03 10.88 0.04
C LEU A 70 15.94 11.95 -0.60
N PRO A 71 16.12 13.12 0.03
CA PRO A 71 17.03 14.18 -0.45
C PRO A 71 18.48 13.73 -0.65
N ARG A 72 18.89 12.66 0.04
CA ARG A 72 20.22 12.07 -0.05
C ARG A 72 20.38 11.09 -1.24
N GLY A 73 19.37 10.96 -2.09
CA GLY A 73 19.39 10.14 -3.30
C GLY A 73 19.05 8.65 -3.10
N HIS A 74 18.69 8.25 -1.88
CA HIS A 74 18.23 6.88 -1.62
C HIS A 74 16.73 6.77 -1.84
N VAL A 75 16.28 5.66 -2.42
CA VAL A 75 14.86 5.32 -2.53
C VAL A 75 14.51 4.30 -1.45
N LEU A 76 13.46 4.57 -0.68
CA LEU A 76 12.93 3.66 0.32
C LEU A 76 11.56 3.16 -0.08
N CYS A 77 11.39 1.84 0.03
CA CYS A 77 10.09 1.21 -0.10
C CYS A 77 9.39 1.14 1.27
N ARG A 78 8.20 1.74 1.37
CA ARG A 78 7.45 1.86 2.62
C ARG A 78 5.96 1.66 2.41
N ASN A 79 5.33 1.02 3.40
CA ASN A 79 3.88 0.95 3.47
C ASN A 79 3.29 2.35 3.76
N CYS A 80 2.11 2.64 3.22
CA CYS A 80 1.38 3.89 3.43
C CYS A 80 1.26 4.31 4.91
N HIS A 81 1.17 3.35 5.84
CA HIS A 81 1.04 3.62 7.26
C HIS A 81 2.29 4.31 7.84
N PHE A 82 3.44 4.15 7.20
CA PHE A 82 4.70 4.80 7.60
C PHE A 82 4.98 6.08 6.81
N LEU A 83 3.98 6.58 6.07
CA LEU A 83 4.03 7.79 5.28
C LEU A 83 2.95 8.76 5.76
N CYS A 84 3.34 10.02 5.93
CA CYS A 84 2.43 11.10 6.30
C CYS A 84 2.54 12.16 5.20
N PRO A 85 1.46 12.41 4.42
CA PRO A 85 1.49 13.50 3.46
C PRO A 85 1.68 14.81 4.20
N ASP A 86 2.58 15.65 3.67
CA ASP A 86 2.52 17.06 4.01
C ASP A 86 1.26 17.62 3.34
N ILE A 87 0.26 17.96 4.15
CA ILE A 87 -0.87 18.79 3.73
C ILE A 87 -0.34 20.20 3.50
N THR A 88 0.47 20.39 2.47
CA THR A 88 0.59 21.69 1.84
C THR A 88 -0.66 21.84 1.00
N PRO A 89 -1.62 22.72 1.35
CA PRO A 89 -2.69 23.04 0.41
C PRO A 89 -1.99 23.51 -0.86
N VAL A 90 -2.27 22.80 -1.96
CA VAL A 90 -1.92 23.26 -3.30
C VAL A 90 -2.79 24.48 -3.57
N ASP A 91 -2.35 25.64 -3.06
CA ASP A 91 -2.97 26.92 -3.37
C ASP A 91 -2.85 27.09 -4.90
N SER A 92 -4.02 27.04 -5.54
CA SER A 92 -4.22 27.24 -6.98
C SER A 92 -4.07 28.71 -7.38
#